data_AF-A0A814I713-F1
#
_entry.id   AF-A0A814I713-F1
#
_cell.length_a   1.000
_cell.length_b   1.000
_cell.length_c   1.000
_cell.angle_alpha   90.00
_cell.angle_beta   90.00
_cell.angle_gamma   90.00
#
_symmetry.space_group_name_H-M   'P 1'
#
loop_
_entity.id
_entity.type
_entity.pdbx_description
1 polymer ?
#
loop_
_entity_poly.entity_id
_entity_poly.type
_entity_poly.pdbx_seq_one_letter_code
_entity_poly.pdbx_strand_id
1 'polypeptide(L)'
;MNNKTARFFLHYCPLIFCVIYPPLFYAAAIFIHKCVSYYDYTQLLCKWPCYFYNTNWSRIDLFLNNYTPLLSIPVFCILLYGRVLIQKHTLKQQRFKWRRDKKLILQLWAISNLYLLMWMPVQLAGLINIYWLPTFLLQAQIDYMYLFPYLIHILYPFIVILSFHNEMLKFKRVAIR
;
A
#
# COMPACT_ATOMS: atom_id res chain seq x y z
N MET A 1 13.89 27.49 6.11
CA MET A 1 13.90 26.43 7.15
C MET A 1 15.20 25.65 7.04
N ASN A 2 15.91 25.43 8.16
CA ASN A 2 17.16 24.67 8.18
C ASN A 2 16.96 23.29 7.52
N ASN A 3 17.81 22.96 6.54
CA ASN A 3 17.66 21.77 5.68
C ASN A 3 17.54 20.44 6.47
N LYS A 4 18.06 20.40 7.70
CA LYS A 4 18.01 19.22 8.58
C LYS A 4 16.65 19.03 9.25
N THR A 5 16.04 20.11 9.77
CA THR A 5 14.73 20.06 10.44
C THR A 5 13.61 19.80 9.44
N ALA A 6 13.64 20.44 8.27
CA ALA A 6 12.66 20.19 7.21
C ALA A 6 12.69 18.72 6.73
N ARG A 7 13.88 18.13 6.61
CA ARG A 7 14.05 16.72 6.27
C ARG A 7 13.47 15.78 7.32
N PHE A 8 13.62 16.11 8.61
CA PHE A 8 13.06 15.30 9.69
C PHE A 8 11.52 15.25 9.61
N PHE A 9 10.88 16.41 9.57
CA PHE A 9 9.41 16.50 9.54
C PHE A 9 8.77 15.98 8.25
N LEU A 10 9.42 16.15 7.09
CA LEU A 10 8.83 15.72 5.81
C LEU A 10 9.13 14.26 5.44
N HIS A 11 10.14 13.62 6.04
CA HIS A 11 10.56 12.28 5.65
C HIS A 11 10.42 11.26 6.76
N TYR A 12 10.92 11.57 7.96
CA TYR A 12 10.93 10.60 9.06
C TYR A 12 9.61 10.60 9.82
N CYS A 13 9.04 11.77 10.09
CA CYS A 13 7.78 11.87 10.82
C CYS A 13 6.62 11.10 10.15
N PRO A 14 6.39 11.21 8.82
CA PRO A 14 5.31 10.47 8.16
C PRO A 14 5.56 8.96 8.20
N LEU A 15 6.81 8.52 8.07
CA LEU A 15 7.17 7.11 8.10
C LEU A 15 6.95 6.51 9.49
N ILE A 16 7.37 7.22 10.54
CA ILE A 16 7.12 6.83 11.94
C ILE A 16 5.62 6.76 12.21
N PHE A 17 4.87 7.78 11.77
CA PHE A 17 3.42 7.80 11.92
C PHE A 17 2.78 6.59 11.22
N CYS A 18 3.10 6.32 9.95
CA CYS A 18 2.54 5.17 9.21
C CYS A 18 2.86 3.81 9.85
N VAL A 19 3.95 3.70 10.62
CA VAL A 19 4.32 2.44 11.29
C VAL A 19 3.67 2.30 12.66
N ILE A 20 3.60 3.39 13.44
CA ILE A 20 3.13 3.35 14.84
C ILE A 20 1.61 3.49 14.93
N TYR A 21 1.01 4.34 14.11
CA TYR A 21 -0.41 4.66 14.21
C TYR A 21 -1.34 3.46 13.93
N PRO A 22 -1.18 2.68 12.83
CA PRO A 22 -2.12 1.61 12.53
C PRO A 22 -2.18 0.52 13.61
N PRO A 23 -1.06 0.00 14.15
CA PRO A 23 -1.10 -0.96 15.25
C PRO A 23 -1.82 -0.43 16.49
N LEU A 24 -1.56 0.83 16.87
CA LEU A 24 -2.23 1.47 18.01
C LEU A 24 -3.73 1.62 17.77
N PHE A 25 -4.13 2.05 16.57
CA PHE A 25 -5.53 2.19 16.19
C PHE A 25 -6.27 0.84 16.27
N TYR A 26 -5.72 -0.21 15.66
CA TYR A 26 -6.36 -1.53 15.67
C TYR A 26 -6.39 -2.13 17.07
N ALA A 27 -5.33 -1.96 17.88
CA ALA A 27 -5.34 -2.39 19.27
C ALA A 27 -6.46 -1.68 20.06
N ALA A 28 -6.57 -0.35 19.95
CA ALA A 28 -7.62 0.42 20.60
C ALA A 28 -9.02 -0.04 20.14
N ALA A 29 -9.23 -0.21 18.84
CA ALA A 29 -10.50 -0.64 18.28
C ALA A 29 -10.92 -2.03 18.79
N ILE A 30 -9.97 -2.97 18.96
CA ILE A 30 -10.24 -4.32 19.47
C ILE A 30 -10.56 -4.29 20.97
N PHE A 31 -9.80 -3.56 21.78
CA PHE A 31 -9.98 -3.59 23.25
C PHE A 31 -11.17 -2.77 23.74
N ILE A 32 -11.52 -1.68 23.05
CA ILE A 32 -12.64 -0.81 23.42
C ILE A 32 -13.99 -1.44 23.01
N HIS A 33 -14.07 -2.05 21.82
CA HIS A 33 -15.33 -2.57 21.28
C HIS A 33 -15.45 -4.08 21.46
N LYS A 34 -15.76 -4.50 22.70
CA LYS A 34 -16.12 -5.89 22.99
C LYS A 34 -17.52 -6.19 22.44
N CYS A 35 -17.65 -7.19 21.58
CA CYS A 35 -18.94 -7.67 21.11
C CYS A 35 -19.06 -9.20 21.24
N VAL A 36 -20.28 -9.70 21.46
CA VAL A 36 -20.55 -11.15 21.45
C VAL A 36 -20.44 -11.64 20.00
N SER A 37 -19.56 -12.59 19.76
CA SER A 37 -19.25 -13.02 18.40
C SER A 37 -20.06 -14.22 17.94
N TYR A 38 -20.91 -13.99 16.94
CA TYR A 38 -21.45 -15.05 16.09
C TYR A 38 -20.53 -15.25 14.88
N TYR A 39 -20.08 -16.48 14.68
CA TYR A 39 -19.18 -16.85 13.58
C TYR A 39 -19.98 -17.56 12.50
N ASP A 40 -19.85 -17.08 11.26
CA ASP A 40 -20.44 -17.72 10.10
C ASP A 40 -19.36 -18.45 9.30
N TYR A 41 -19.24 -19.75 9.52
CA TYR A 41 -18.26 -20.60 8.86
C TYR A 41 -18.53 -20.84 7.36
N THR A 42 -19.63 -20.31 6.82
CA THR A 42 -19.91 -20.38 5.38
C THR A 42 -19.19 -19.29 4.57
N GLN A 43 -18.72 -18.23 5.24
CA GLN A 43 -18.05 -17.10 4.60
C GLN A 43 -16.52 -17.22 4.70
N LEU A 44 -15.81 -16.73 3.68
CA LEU A 44 -14.35 -16.80 3.60
C LEU A 44 -13.63 -16.12 4.79
N LEU A 45 -14.19 -15.03 5.29
CA LEU A 45 -13.60 -14.25 6.39
C LEU A 45 -14.15 -14.64 7.76
N CYS A 46 -15.06 -15.62 7.84
CA CYS A 46 -15.80 -16.11 9.02
C CYS A 46 -16.60 -15.05 9.83
N LYS A 47 -16.12 -13.80 9.91
CA LYS A 47 -16.74 -12.66 10.58
C LYS A 47 -16.01 -11.34 10.28
N TRP A 48 -16.76 -10.24 10.27
CA TRP A 48 -16.22 -8.88 10.34
C TRP A 48 -15.79 -8.48 11.76
N PRO A 49 -14.78 -7.59 11.91
CA PRO A 49 -14.38 -7.05 13.20
C PRO A 49 -15.52 -6.31 13.91
N CYS A 50 -15.61 -6.42 15.24
CA CYS A 50 -16.67 -5.78 16.04
C CYS A 50 -16.75 -4.25 15.84
N TYR A 51 -15.61 -3.58 15.71
CA TYR A 51 -15.58 -2.13 15.53
C TYR A 51 -16.21 -1.67 14.21
N PHE A 52 -16.35 -2.57 13.23
CA PHE A 52 -16.92 -2.26 11.92
C PHE A 52 -18.43 -2.00 11.97
N TYR A 53 -19.12 -2.55 12.98
CA TYR A 53 -20.55 -2.27 13.21
C TYR A 53 -20.79 -0.87 13.78
N ASN A 54 -19.75 -0.22 14.33
CA ASN A 54 -19.83 1.17 14.73
C ASN A 54 -19.48 2.07 13.54
N THR A 55 -20.45 2.85 13.09
CA THR A 55 -20.34 3.70 11.89
C THR A 55 -19.17 4.68 11.96
N ASN A 56 -18.83 5.20 13.13
CA ASN A 56 -17.71 6.15 13.27
C ASN A 56 -16.36 5.46 13.11
N TRP A 57 -16.15 4.32 13.77
CA TRP A 57 -14.89 3.56 13.69
C TRP A 57 -14.67 2.94 12.33
N SER A 58 -15.74 2.39 11.73
CA SER A 58 -15.71 1.89 10.35
C SER A 58 -15.32 2.99 9.36
N ARG A 59 -15.89 4.19 9.47
CA ARG A 59 -15.51 5.33 8.61
C ARG A 59 -14.06 5.75 8.81
N ILE A 60 -13.58 5.82 10.05
CA ILE A 60 -12.18 6.18 10.32
C ILE A 60 -11.24 5.15 9.69
N ASP A 61 -11.51 3.86 9.88
CA ASP A 61 -10.71 2.79 9.30
C ASP A 61 -10.73 2.83 7.76
N LEU A 62 -11.90 3.05 7.19
CA LEU A 62 -12.05 3.13 5.74
C LEU A 62 -11.33 4.36 5.14
N PHE A 63 -11.52 5.55 5.69
CA PHE A 63 -10.93 6.77 5.13
C PHE A 63 -9.45 6.94 5.47
N LEU A 64 -9.08 6.78 6.74
CA LEU A 64 -7.70 7.00 7.18
C LEU A 64 -6.80 5.81 6.88
N ASN A 65 -7.27 4.59 7.11
CA ASN A 65 -6.38 3.41 6.98
C ASN A 65 -6.44 2.78 5.59
N ASN A 66 -7.53 2.95 4.83
CA ASN A 66 -7.66 2.35 3.50
C ASN A 66 -7.52 3.37 2.35
N TYR A 67 -8.38 4.39 2.27
CA TYR A 67 -8.33 5.35 1.14
C TYR A 67 -7.07 6.23 1.15
N THR A 68 -6.64 6.69 2.33
CA THR A 68 -5.47 7.56 2.44
C THR A 68 -4.19 6.92 1.88
N PRO A 69 -3.79 5.68 2.25
CA PRO A 69 -2.64 5.03 1.62
C PRO A 69 -2.88 4.75 0.13
N LEU A 70 -4.09 4.32 -0.25
CA LEU A 70 -4.41 4.03 -1.65
C LEU A 70 -4.18 5.22 -2.59
N LEU A 71 -4.53 6.43 -2.15
CA LEU A 71 -4.35 7.64 -2.94
C LEU A 71 -2.95 8.26 -2.77
N SER A 72 -2.37 8.18 -1.58
CA SER A 72 -1.08 8.82 -1.30
C SER A 72 0.09 8.10 -1.94
N ILE A 73 0.09 6.75 -1.97
CA ILE A 73 1.17 5.96 -2.58
C ILE A 73 1.44 6.36 -4.05
N PRO A 74 0.45 6.35 -4.98
CA PRO A 74 0.72 6.71 -6.37
C PRO A 74 1.18 8.17 -6.51
N VAL A 75 0.63 9.09 -5.73
CA VAL A 75 1.05 10.51 -5.73
C VAL A 75 2.53 10.62 -5.32
N PHE A 76 2.94 9.98 -4.23
CA PHE A 76 4.34 9.99 -3.80
C PHE A 76 5.27 9.29 -4.80
N CYS A 77 4.82 8.20 -5.43
CA CYS A 77 5.58 7.53 -6.49
C CYS A 77 5.79 8.45 -7.70
N ILE A 78 4.76 9.18 -8.14
CA ILE A 78 4.86 10.15 -9.24
C ILE A 78 5.81 11.30 -8.88
N LEU A 79 5.68 11.85 -7.66
CA LEU A 79 6.57 12.92 -7.18
C LEU A 79 8.03 12.45 -7.11
N LEU A 80 8.27 11.23 -6.64
CA LEU A 80 9.61 10.64 -6.57
C LEU A 80 10.18 10.40 -7.97
N TYR A 81 9.36 9.91 -8.91
CA TYR A 81 9.74 9.77 -10.32
C TYR A 81 10.14 11.12 -10.94
N GLY A 82 9.31 12.15 -10.74
CA GLY A 82 9.57 13.51 -11.24
C GLY A 82 10.86 14.10 -10.66
N ARG A 83 11.09 13.96 -9.36
CA ARG A 83 12.34 14.41 -8.71
C ARG A 83 13.58 13.75 -9.32
N VAL A 84 13.49 12.47 -9.63
CA VAL A 84 14.62 11.73 -10.20
C VAL A 84 14.89 12.14 -11.66
N LEU A 85 13.85 12.47 -12.43
CA LEU A 85 14.02 13.05 -13.77
C LEU A 85 14.69 14.43 -13.72
N ILE A 86 14.29 15.29 -12.77
CA ILE A 86 14.90 16.61 -12.59
C ILE A 86 16.38 16.46 -12.19
N GLN A 87 16.67 15.61 -11.20
CA GLN A 87 18.04 15.35 -10.76
C GLN A 87 18.93 14.78 -11.88
N LYS A 88 18.36 13.94 -12.75
CA LYS A 88 19.05 13.45 -13.95
C LYS A 88 19.46 14.60 -14.88
N HIS A 89 18.58 15.58 -15.09
CA HIS A 89 18.86 16.70 -15.97
C HIS A 89 19.96 17.61 -15.39
N THR A 90 19.96 17.81 -14.07
CA THR A 90 20.94 18.66 -13.37
C THR A 90 22.30 17.99 -13.21
N LEU A 91 22.37 16.68 -12.94
CA LEU A 91 23.60 15.95 -12.61
C LEU A 91 23.98 14.96 -13.72
N LYS A 92 24.45 15.49 -14.87
CA LYS A 92 24.78 14.72 -16.10
C LYS A 92 25.83 13.59 -15.93
N GLN A 93 26.52 13.46 -14.79
CA GLN A 93 27.71 12.61 -14.64
C GLN A 93 27.56 11.27 -13.90
N GLN A 94 26.44 10.95 -13.23
CA GLN A 94 26.35 9.70 -12.43
C GLN A 94 25.61 8.54 -13.15
N ARG A 95 26.16 8.09 -14.28
CA ARG A 95 25.59 7.02 -15.14
C ARG A 95 25.35 5.69 -14.38
N PHE A 96 26.19 5.38 -13.38
CA PHE A 96 26.07 4.16 -12.57
C PHE A 96 24.95 4.26 -11.52
N LYS A 97 24.84 5.37 -10.79
CA LYS A 97 23.70 5.60 -9.86
C LYS A 97 22.36 5.62 -10.59
N TRP A 98 22.32 6.24 -11.77
CA TRP A 98 21.11 6.30 -12.60
C TRP A 98 20.50 4.94 -12.94
N ARG A 99 21.33 3.95 -13.30
CA ARG A 99 20.83 2.59 -13.62
C ARG A 99 20.20 1.93 -12.40
N ARG A 100 20.74 2.18 -11.20
CA ARG A 100 20.20 1.68 -9.93
C ARG A 100 18.91 2.40 -9.55
N ASP A 101 18.90 3.72 -9.63
CA ASP A 101 17.75 4.55 -9.27
C ASP A 101 16.55 4.28 -10.20
N LYS A 102 16.78 4.17 -11.52
CA LYS A 102 15.71 3.84 -12.49
C LYS A 102 15.06 2.49 -12.17
N LYS A 103 15.83 1.50 -11.75
CA LYS A 103 15.29 0.17 -11.40
C LYS A 103 14.46 0.21 -10.14
N LEU A 104 14.95 0.86 -9.08
CA LEU A 104 14.22 1.01 -7.83
C LEU A 104 12.89 1.74 -8.05
N ILE A 105 12.90 2.77 -8.90
CA ILE A 105 11.69 3.52 -9.23
C ILE A 105 10.71 2.69 -10.05
N LEU A 106 11.20 1.92 -11.02
CA LEU A 106 10.34 1.01 -11.80
C LEU A 106 9.71 -0.06 -10.89
N GLN A 107 10.47 -0.59 -9.93
CA GLN A 107 9.96 -1.52 -8.91
C GLN A 107 8.87 -0.86 -8.06
N LEU A 108 9.14 0.31 -7.50
CA LEU A 108 8.18 1.05 -6.68
C LEU A 108 6.91 1.39 -7.46
N TRP A 109 7.06 1.78 -8.73
CA TRP A 109 5.93 2.06 -9.60
C TRP A 109 5.12 0.79 -9.91
N ALA A 110 5.77 -0.33 -10.20
CA ALA A 110 5.09 -1.61 -10.41
C ALA A 110 4.32 -2.06 -9.16
N ILE A 111 4.94 -1.96 -7.98
CA ILE A 111 4.31 -2.29 -6.69
C ILE A 111 3.11 -1.36 -6.43
N SER A 112 3.27 -0.06 -6.66
CA SER A 112 2.19 0.92 -6.47
C SER A 112 1.00 0.66 -7.39
N ASN A 113 1.24 0.33 -8.66
CA ASN A 113 0.16 0.01 -9.60
C ASN A 113 -0.52 -1.31 -9.23
N LEU A 114 0.25 -2.33 -8.83
CA LEU A 114 -0.32 -3.59 -8.36
C LEU A 114 -1.21 -3.36 -7.14
N TYR A 115 -0.73 -2.57 -6.17
CA TYR A 115 -1.52 -2.23 -4.99
C TYR A 115 -2.83 -1.52 -5.37
N LEU A 116 -2.75 -0.52 -6.26
CA LEU A 116 -3.93 0.20 -6.74
C LEU A 116 -4.91 -0.73 -7.46
N LEU A 117 -4.44 -1.55 -8.41
CA LEU A 117 -5.29 -2.47 -9.16
C LEU A 117 -6.00 -3.50 -8.27
N MET A 118 -5.33 -4.01 -7.24
CA MET A 118 -5.87 -5.03 -6.36
C MET A 118 -6.83 -4.45 -5.30
N TRP A 119 -6.58 -3.24 -4.82
CA TRP A 119 -7.42 -2.60 -3.79
C TRP A 119 -8.58 -1.78 -4.38
N MET A 120 -8.40 -1.17 -5.55
CA MET A 120 -9.38 -0.26 -6.13
C MET A 120 -10.78 -0.87 -6.30
N PRO A 121 -10.97 -2.14 -6.74
CA PRO A 121 -12.30 -2.71 -6.91
C PRO A 121 -13.10 -2.78 -5.60
N VAL A 122 -12.47 -3.28 -4.53
CA VAL A 122 -13.06 -3.37 -3.19
C VAL A 122 -13.43 -1.97 -2.70
N GLN A 123 -12.51 -1.04 -2.84
CA GLN A 123 -12.65 0.32 -2.30
C GLN A 123 -13.68 1.14 -3.08
N LEU A 124 -13.79 0.98 -4.40
CA LEU A 124 -14.84 1.61 -5.21
C LEU A 124 -16.22 1.06 -4.85
N ALA A 125 -16.36 -0.26 -4.77
CA ALA A 125 -17.63 -0.86 -4.38
C ALA A 125 -18.03 -0.47 -2.94
N GLY A 126 -17.05 -0.32 -2.03
CA GLY A 126 -17.26 0.22 -0.69
C GLY A 126 -17.81 1.65 -0.67
N LEU A 127 -17.28 2.56 -1.51
CA LEU A 127 -17.82 3.92 -1.66
C LEU A 127 -19.27 3.86 -2.16
N ILE A 128 -19.54 3.02 -3.15
CA ILE A 128 -20.88 2.90 -3.74
C ILE A 128 -21.89 2.43 -2.69
N ASN A 129 -21.50 1.47 -1.85
CA ASN A 129 -22.33 0.98 -0.76
C ASN A 129 -22.66 2.06 0.28
N ILE A 130 -21.74 2.99 0.53
CA ILE A 130 -21.96 4.05 1.53
C ILE A 130 -22.86 5.17 1.01
N TYR A 131 -22.69 5.58 -0.25
CA TYR A 131 -23.32 6.80 -0.77
C TYR A 131 -24.53 6.57 -1.66
N TRP A 132 -24.57 5.45 -2.41
CA TRP A 132 -25.61 5.25 -3.43
C TRP A 132 -26.50 4.05 -3.13
N LEU A 133 -25.92 2.85 -2.99
CA LEU A 133 -26.71 1.62 -2.92
C LEU A 133 -26.06 0.60 -1.97
N PRO A 134 -26.55 0.42 -0.73
CA PRO A 134 -25.87 -0.33 0.33
C PRO A 134 -25.72 -1.84 0.07
N THR A 135 -26.46 -2.38 -0.91
CA THR A 135 -26.42 -3.80 -1.29
C THR A 135 -25.62 -4.05 -2.56
N PHE A 136 -25.00 -3.03 -3.16
CA PHE A 136 -24.29 -3.15 -4.42
C PHE A 136 -23.07 -4.07 -4.28
N LEU A 137 -23.07 -5.18 -5.03
CA LEU A 137 -22.00 -6.18 -5.06
C LEU A 137 -21.59 -6.72 -3.68
N LEU A 138 -22.45 -6.65 -2.66
CA LEU A 138 -22.10 -7.05 -1.30
C LEU A 138 -21.65 -8.52 -1.23
N GLN A 139 -22.38 -9.42 -1.89
CA GLN A 139 -22.02 -10.84 -1.95
C GLN A 139 -20.69 -11.07 -2.69
N ALA A 140 -20.53 -10.43 -3.86
CA ALA A 140 -19.30 -10.52 -4.65
C ALA A 140 -18.10 -9.93 -3.90
N GLN A 141 -18.30 -8.89 -3.09
CA GLN A 141 -17.26 -8.33 -2.24
C GLN A 141 -16.76 -9.36 -1.23
N ILE A 142 -17.68 -9.95 -0.47
CA ILE A 142 -17.39 -10.93 0.60
C ILE A 142 -16.72 -12.18 0.04
N ASP A 143 -17.22 -12.70 -1.09
CA ASP A 143 -16.76 -13.98 -1.62
C ASP A 143 -15.47 -13.88 -2.45
N TYR A 144 -15.31 -12.79 -3.20
CA TYR A 144 -14.23 -12.67 -4.19
C TYR A 144 -13.37 -11.41 -4.00
N MET A 145 -13.99 -10.23 -3.83
CA MET A 145 -13.20 -9.01 -3.96
C MET A 145 -12.20 -8.83 -2.82
N TYR A 146 -12.55 -9.25 -1.60
CA TYR A 146 -11.61 -9.21 -0.48
C TYR A 146 -10.41 -10.14 -0.66
N LEU A 147 -10.47 -11.11 -1.58
CA LEU A 147 -9.31 -11.97 -1.90
C LEU A 147 -8.24 -11.25 -2.72
N PHE A 148 -8.61 -10.26 -3.56
CA PHE A 148 -7.66 -9.58 -4.45
C PHE A 148 -6.50 -8.91 -3.71
N PRO A 149 -6.72 -8.15 -2.60
CA PRO A 149 -5.64 -7.62 -1.80
C PRO A 149 -4.62 -8.67 -1.32
N TYR A 150 -5.06 -9.89 -1.00
CA TYR A 150 -4.16 -10.96 -0.56
C TYR A 150 -3.22 -11.44 -1.67
N LEU A 151 -3.62 -11.32 -2.94
CA LEU A 151 -2.75 -11.64 -4.08
C LEU A 151 -1.52 -10.72 -4.14
N ILE A 152 -1.58 -9.52 -3.57
CA ILE A 152 -0.43 -8.62 -3.49
C ILE A 152 0.72 -9.28 -2.73
N HIS A 153 0.42 -9.94 -1.60
CA HIS A 153 1.45 -10.61 -0.80
C HIS A 153 2.15 -11.73 -1.56
N ILE A 154 1.40 -12.43 -2.41
CA ILE A 154 1.93 -13.50 -3.27
C ILE A 154 2.77 -12.91 -4.40
N LEU A 155 2.31 -11.84 -5.04
CA LEU A 155 2.95 -11.25 -6.23
C LEU A 155 4.16 -10.35 -5.91
N TYR A 156 4.20 -9.78 -4.70
CA TYR A 156 5.28 -8.91 -4.25
C TYR A 156 6.70 -9.52 -4.41
N PRO A 157 6.99 -10.74 -3.92
CA PRO A 157 8.30 -11.36 -4.11
C PRO A 157 8.66 -11.56 -5.59
N PHE A 158 7.69 -11.87 -6.46
CA PHE A 158 7.96 -12.03 -7.90
C PHE A 158 8.41 -10.71 -8.55
N ILE A 159 7.78 -9.57 -8.19
CA ILE A 159 8.19 -8.25 -8.71
C ILE A 159 9.61 -7.90 -8.24
N VAL A 160 9.94 -8.21 -6.99
CA VAL A 160 11.28 -8.00 -6.43
C VAL A 160 12.30 -8.88 -7.15
N ILE A 161 12.04 -10.19 -7.27
CA ILE A 161 12.94 -11.16 -7.91
C ILE A 161 13.18 -10.80 -9.38
N LEU A 162 12.14 -10.49 -10.15
CA LEU A 162 12.25 -10.10 -11.57
C LEU A 162 13.23 -8.92 -11.76
N SER A 163 13.22 -8.00 -10.81
CA SER A 163 14.06 -6.81 -10.85
C SER A 163 15.51 -7.08 -10.39
N PHE A 164 15.70 -8.01 -9.43
CA PHE A 164 17.01 -8.44 -8.93
C PHE A 164 17.73 -9.45 -9.84
N HIS A 165 16.99 -10.28 -10.58
CA HIS A 165 17.53 -11.33 -11.47
C HIS A 165 18.59 -10.77 -12.44
N ASN A 166 18.34 -9.57 -12.95
CA ASN A 166 19.24 -8.85 -13.85
C ASN A 166 20.58 -8.44 -13.24
N GLU A 167 20.68 -8.33 -11.91
CA GLU A 167 21.94 -8.03 -11.20
C GLU A 167 22.69 -9.31 -10.81
N MET A 168 21.98 -10.38 -10.43
CA MET A 168 22.61 -11.69 -10.21
C MET A 168 23.31 -12.22 -11.47
N LEU A 169 22.73 -12.02 -12.66
CA LEU A 169 23.35 -12.40 -13.94
C LEU A 169 24.59 -11.58 -14.29
N LYS A 170 24.75 -10.38 -13.72
CA LYS A 170 25.98 -9.58 -13.84
C LYS A 170 27.02 -10.04 -12.83
N PHE A 171 26.63 -10.28 -11.58
CA PHE A 171 27.53 -10.78 -10.55
C PHE A 171 28.14 -12.14 -10.94
N LYS A 172 27.35 -13.07 -11.46
CA LYS A 172 27.88 -14.35 -11.97
C LYS A 172 28.91 -14.16 -13.10
N ARG A 173 28.71 -13.18 -13.99
CA ARG A 173 29.67 -12.87 -15.05
C ARG A 173 30.97 -12.22 -14.57
N VAL A 174 30.93 -11.53 -13.43
CA VAL A 174 32.12 -10.94 -12.80
C VAL A 174 32.86 -11.98 -11.96
N ALA A 175 32.15 -12.90 -11.31
CA ALA A 175 32.74 -13.95 -10.47
C ALA A 175 33.36 -15.12 -11.26
N ILE A 176 33.04 -15.26 -12.56
CA ILE A 176 33.62 -16.29 -13.46
C ILE A 176 34.85 -15.73 -14.21
N ARG A 177 35.28 -14.50 -13.92
CA ARG A 177 36.46 -13.86 -14.49
C ARG A 177 37.54 -13.70 -13.43
#